data_AF-E1U3U1-F1
#
_entry.id   AF-E1U3U1-F1
#
_cell.length_a   1.000
_cell.length_b   1.000
_cell.length_c   1.000
_cell.angle_alpha   90.00
_cell.angle_beta   90.00
_cell.angle_gamma   90.00
#
_symmetry.space_group_name_H-M   'P 1'
#
loop_
_entity.id
_entity.type
_entity.pdbx_description
1 polymer ?
#
loop_
_entity_poly.entity_id
_entity_poly.type
_entity_poly.pdbx_seq_one_letter_code
_entity_poly.pdbx_strand_id
1 'polypeptide(L)'
;MQLKFSASRLSLTPLLLIAPFFLWGTAMVAMKGVISHTTPLFMAGVRIIPAGVLILIAAAFMGRPQPKSWNAWLWIALFALVDGALFQGFLAEGLVRTGAGLGSVMIDSQPLAVALMSSWLFQERIGLWGWLGLLLGVTGISLIGLPDELILGLLSHNTPEILLSPTLAFLNSLFTSGEWLMLLAALSMAVGTVMIRFVSRHADPVTATGWHMVIGGLPLWGISSVVESQQWQNLVPSDWAALGYATVFGSAISYALFFYFASSGNLTSLSSLTFLTPVFALLFGNLLLQEVLSPLQWIGVGLTLISIYLINQRDVLAGVEEIEDRGSGTREEGQRGQGGQGGQEEYLTPNQQPATTNH
;
A
#
# COMPACT_ATOMS: atom_id res chain seq x y z
N MET A 1 -4.54 -1.44 31.99
CA MET A 1 -4.87 -2.87 32.17
C MET A 1 -4.23 -3.62 31.01
N GLN A 2 -3.02 -4.18 31.23
CA GLN A 2 -2.28 -4.92 30.20
C GLN A 2 -2.85 -6.34 30.13
N LEU A 3 -3.52 -6.68 29.03
CA LEU A 3 -4.02 -8.03 28.80
C LEU A 3 -2.85 -8.94 28.41
N LYS A 4 -2.37 -9.74 29.36
CA LYS A 4 -1.47 -10.87 29.10
C LYS A 4 -2.28 -11.96 28.37
N PHE A 5 -2.02 -12.13 27.08
CA PHE A 5 -2.51 -13.28 26.33
C PHE A 5 -1.71 -14.53 26.74
N SER A 6 -2.36 -15.45 27.44
CA SER A 6 -1.83 -16.76 27.81
C SER A 6 -1.80 -17.69 26.58
N ALA A 7 -0.70 -18.43 26.44
CA ALA A 7 -0.39 -19.28 25.30
C ALA A 7 -1.19 -20.60 25.31
N SER A 8 -2.21 -20.70 24.47
CA SER A 8 -2.80 -21.97 23.96
C SER A 8 -3.78 -21.76 22.80
N ARG A 9 -3.45 -20.88 21.85
CA ARG A 9 -4.25 -20.66 20.63
C ARG A 9 -3.28 -20.58 19.46
N LEU A 10 -3.56 -21.25 18.34
CA LEU A 10 -2.97 -20.92 17.04
C LEU A 10 -2.95 -19.39 16.97
N SER A 11 -1.77 -18.77 17.03
CA SER A 11 -1.70 -17.32 17.11
C SER A 11 -2.39 -16.80 15.86
N LEU A 12 -3.49 -16.05 15.99
CA LEU A 12 -4.20 -15.48 14.84
C LEU A 12 -3.33 -14.46 14.07
N THR A 13 -2.15 -14.15 14.59
CA THR A 13 -1.18 -13.21 14.04
C THR A 13 -0.86 -13.43 12.56
N PRO A 14 -0.47 -14.63 12.07
CA PRO A 14 -0.19 -14.82 10.65
C PRO A 14 -1.42 -14.61 9.77
N LEU A 15 -2.60 -15.04 10.24
CA LEU A 15 -3.86 -14.83 9.53
C LEU A 15 -4.18 -13.33 9.41
N LEU A 16 -4.01 -12.58 10.50
CA LEU A 16 -4.25 -11.14 10.52
C LEU A 16 -3.21 -10.35 9.71
N LEU A 17 -1.97 -10.85 9.57
CA LEU A 17 -0.96 -10.26 8.69
C LEU A 17 -1.28 -10.47 7.20
N ILE A 18 -1.86 -11.63 6.85
CA ILE A 18 -2.25 -11.95 5.46
C ILE A 18 -3.59 -11.29 5.08
N ALA A 19 -4.46 -11.06 6.06
CA ALA A 19 -5.83 -10.58 5.86
C ALA A 19 -5.94 -9.32 4.97
N PRO A 20 -5.15 -8.24 5.14
CA PRO A 20 -5.26 -7.05 4.28
C PRO A 20 -5.09 -7.38 2.79
N PHE A 21 -4.09 -8.20 2.47
CA PHE A 21 -3.74 -8.58 1.09
C PHE A 21 -4.79 -9.51 0.49
N PHE A 22 -5.30 -10.45 1.29
CA PHE A 22 -6.43 -11.29 0.90
C PHE A 22 -7.68 -10.46 0.60
N LEU A 23 -8.02 -9.51 1.49
CA LEU A 23 -9.19 -8.65 1.37
C LEU A 23 -9.07 -7.66 0.21
N TRP A 24 -7.87 -7.11 -0.05
CA TRP A 24 -7.65 -6.27 -1.23
C TRP A 24 -7.79 -7.06 -2.54
N GLY A 25 -7.17 -8.24 -2.63
CA GLY A 25 -7.24 -9.07 -3.83
C GLY A 25 -8.66 -9.53 -4.14
N THR A 26 -9.40 -10.00 -3.13
CA THR A 26 -10.81 -10.40 -3.29
C THR A 26 -11.76 -9.22 -3.51
N ALA A 27 -11.47 -8.04 -2.96
CA ALA A 27 -12.24 -6.84 -3.25
C ALA A 27 -12.09 -6.39 -4.71
N MET A 28 -10.91 -6.54 -5.32
CA MET A 28 -10.72 -6.30 -6.77
C MET A 28 -11.64 -7.19 -7.61
N VAL A 29 -11.74 -8.47 -7.23
CA VAL A 29 -12.64 -9.45 -7.89
C VAL A 29 -14.11 -9.06 -7.68
N ALA A 30 -14.50 -8.67 -6.46
CA ALA A 30 -15.85 -8.21 -6.17
C ALA A 30 -16.22 -6.95 -6.99
N MET A 31 -15.31 -5.97 -7.07
CA MET A 31 -15.51 -4.76 -7.89
C MET A 31 -15.64 -5.09 -9.38
N LYS A 32 -14.78 -5.97 -9.90
CA LYS A 32 -14.85 -6.41 -11.30
C LYS A 32 -16.16 -7.12 -11.62
N GLY A 33 -16.70 -7.91 -10.68
CA GLY A 33 -18.00 -8.56 -10.84
C GLY A 33 -19.19 -7.59 -10.90
N VAL A 34 -19.08 -6.40 -10.30
CA VAL A 34 -20.15 -5.39 -10.27
C VAL A 34 -20.05 -4.39 -11.43
N ILE A 35 -18.88 -4.26 -12.05
CA ILE A 35 -18.60 -3.17 -13.02
C ILE A 35 -19.54 -3.16 -14.23
N SER A 36 -20.15 -4.28 -14.59
CA SER A 36 -21.13 -4.36 -15.69
C SER A 36 -22.50 -3.76 -15.34
N HIS A 37 -22.80 -3.55 -14.06
CA HIS A 37 -24.09 -3.06 -13.57
C HIS A 37 -24.01 -1.64 -12.99
N THR A 38 -22.84 -1.02 -13.03
CA THR A 38 -22.59 0.32 -12.50
C THR A 38 -21.56 1.04 -13.36
N THR A 39 -21.17 2.23 -12.93
CA THR A 39 -20.21 3.07 -13.63
C THR A 39 -18.95 3.24 -12.76
N PRO A 40 -17.75 3.34 -13.36
CA PRO A 40 -16.48 3.28 -12.64
C PRO A 40 -16.33 4.38 -11.58
N LEU A 41 -16.62 5.63 -11.91
CA LEU A 41 -16.42 6.74 -10.97
C LEU A 41 -17.44 6.69 -9.83
N PHE A 42 -18.68 6.27 -10.11
CA PHE A 42 -19.68 5.99 -9.08
C PHE A 42 -19.19 4.91 -8.11
N MET A 43 -18.74 3.77 -8.65
CA MET A 43 -18.21 2.66 -7.86
C MET A 43 -17.05 3.12 -6.97
N ALA A 44 -16.12 3.91 -7.52
CA ALA A 44 -15.01 4.45 -6.74
C ALA A 44 -15.51 5.33 -5.58
N GLY A 45 -16.39 6.29 -5.85
CA GLY A 45 -16.94 7.21 -4.85
C GLY A 45 -17.76 6.52 -3.76
N VAL A 46 -18.69 5.64 -4.14
CA VAL A 46 -19.56 4.90 -3.19
C VAL A 46 -18.76 3.94 -2.31
N ARG A 47 -17.56 3.54 -2.75
CA ARG A 47 -16.65 2.69 -1.98
C ARG A 47 -15.82 3.48 -0.99
N ILE A 48 -15.10 4.50 -1.47
CA ILE A 48 -14.08 5.16 -0.65
C ILE A 48 -14.65 6.21 0.30
N ILE A 49 -15.76 6.88 -0.05
CA ILE A 49 -16.38 7.88 0.85
C ILE A 49 -16.87 7.19 2.13
N PRO A 50 -17.71 6.14 2.09
CA PRO A 50 -18.17 5.49 3.32
C PRO A 50 -17.04 4.78 4.06
N ALA A 51 -16.06 4.21 3.35
CA ALA A 51 -14.87 3.63 3.99
C ALA A 51 -14.08 4.67 4.80
N GLY A 52 -13.87 5.86 4.24
CA GLY A 52 -13.23 6.98 4.94
C GLY A 52 -14.02 7.42 6.16
N VAL A 53 -15.35 7.51 6.07
CA VAL A 53 -16.24 7.79 7.21
C VAL A 53 -16.10 6.73 8.30
N LEU A 54 -16.09 5.43 7.94
CA LEU A 54 -15.91 4.33 8.90
C LEU A 54 -14.56 4.43 9.62
N ILE A 55 -13.48 4.75 8.89
CA ILE A 55 -12.15 4.98 9.48
C ILE A 55 -12.18 6.18 10.44
N LEU A 56 -12.82 7.28 10.07
CA LEU A 56 -12.94 8.47 10.93
C LEU A 56 -13.75 8.20 12.20
N ILE A 57 -14.84 7.42 12.09
CA ILE A 57 -15.63 6.97 13.24
C ILE A 57 -14.76 6.12 14.17
N ALA A 58 -14.04 5.13 13.63
CA ALA A 58 -13.13 4.31 14.42
C ALA A 58 -12.02 5.14 15.08
N ALA A 59 -11.42 6.09 14.34
CA ALA A 59 -10.40 6.99 14.85
C ALA A 59 -10.92 7.88 15.99
N ALA A 60 -12.18 8.36 15.90
CA ALA A 60 -12.83 9.11 16.97
C ALA A 60 -13.04 8.26 18.23
N PHE A 61 -13.50 7.02 18.10
CA PHE A 61 -13.61 6.08 19.24
C PHE A 61 -12.27 5.74 19.86
N MET A 62 -11.19 5.71 19.07
CA MET A 62 -9.82 5.52 19.54
C MET A 62 -9.19 6.79 20.15
N GLY A 63 -9.90 7.92 20.16
CA GLY A 63 -9.39 9.20 20.67
C GLY A 63 -8.25 9.78 19.85
N ARG A 64 -8.15 9.44 18.55
CA ARG A 64 -7.11 9.95 17.66
C ARG A 64 -7.31 11.45 17.39
N PRO A 65 -6.22 12.26 17.37
CA PRO A 65 -6.34 13.71 17.21
C PRO A 65 -6.74 14.07 15.77
N GLN A 66 -7.74 14.94 15.63
CA GLN A 66 -8.13 15.50 14.34
C GLN A 66 -7.11 16.54 13.83
N PRO A 67 -6.96 16.73 12.50
CA PRO A 67 -6.10 17.77 11.94
C PRO A 67 -6.60 19.17 12.33
N LYS A 68 -5.70 20.02 12.82
CA LYS A 68 -6.02 21.36 13.34
C LYS A 68 -5.42 22.51 12.55
N SER A 69 -4.31 22.29 11.86
CA SER A 69 -3.58 23.35 11.15
C SER A 69 -4.00 23.44 9.69
N TRP A 70 -3.89 24.63 9.11
CA TRP A 70 -4.08 24.82 7.67
C TRP A 70 -3.13 23.92 6.85
N ASN A 71 -1.87 23.81 7.28
CA ASN A 71 -0.89 22.94 6.63
C ASN A 71 -1.32 21.46 6.65
N ALA A 72 -1.93 20.99 7.75
CA ALA A 72 -2.46 19.63 7.81
C ALA A 72 -3.56 19.42 6.76
N TRP A 73 -4.52 20.34 6.66
CA TRP A 73 -5.58 20.26 5.66
C TRP A 73 -5.07 20.38 4.23
N LEU A 74 -4.07 21.22 3.97
CA LEU A 74 -3.45 21.35 2.65
C LEU A 74 -2.76 20.04 2.23
N TRP A 75 -1.96 19.43 3.11
CA TRP A 75 -1.32 18.15 2.81
C TRP A 75 -2.33 17.00 2.66
N ILE A 76 -3.38 16.98 3.50
CA ILE A 76 -4.48 16.02 3.36
C ILE A 76 -5.21 16.21 2.03
N ALA A 77 -5.48 17.45 1.61
CA ALA A 77 -6.16 17.74 0.34
C ALA A 77 -5.31 17.33 -0.87
N LEU A 78 -4.01 17.61 -0.85
CA LEU A 78 -3.10 17.15 -1.90
C LEU A 78 -3.03 15.62 -1.95
N PHE A 79 -2.94 14.97 -0.78
CA PHE A 79 -2.95 13.51 -0.70
C PHE A 79 -4.29 12.93 -1.17
N ALA A 80 -5.41 13.56 -0.83
CA ALA A 80 -6.75 13.20 -1.29
C ALA A 80 -6.89 13.35 -2.82
N LEU A 81 -6.27 14.36 -3.43
CA LEU A 81 -6.28 14.52 -4.88
C LEU A 81 -5.49 13.41 -5.57
N VAL A 82 -4.25 13.16 -5.13
CA VAL A 82 -3.34 12.22 -5.79
C VAL A 82 -3.72 10.76 -5.49
N ASP A 83 -3.85 10.39 -4.24
CA ASP A 83 -4.13 9.02 -3.84
C ASP A 83 -5.65 8.74 -3.73
N GLY A 84 -6.41 9.71 -3.22
CA GLY A 84 -7.84 9.52 -3.04
C GLY A 84 -8.65 9.61 -4.34
N ALA A 85 -8.34 10.56 -5.23
CA ALA A 85 -9.11 10.81 -6.45
C ALA A 85 -8.44 10.20 -7.69
N LEU A 86 -7.18 10.57 -7.99
CA LEU A 86 -6.51 10.11 -9.20
C LEU A 86 -6.26 8.60 -9.17
N PHE A 87 -5.66 8.05 -8.10
CA PHE A 87 -5.44 6.60 -8.01
C PHE A 87 -6.76 5.82 -8.09
N GLN A 88 -7.79 6.23 -7.34
CA GLN A 88 -9.08 5.52 -7.32
C GLN A 88 -9.85 5.66 -8.64
N GLY A 89 -9.79 6.82 -9.29
CA GLY A 89 -10.39 7.04 -10.60
C GLY A 89 -9.71 6.20 -11.68
N PHE A 90 -8.38 6.19 -11.74
CA PHE A 90 -7.62 5.36 -12.67
C PHE A 90 -7.82 3.86 -12.41
N LEU A 91 -7.88 3.44 -11.14
CA LEU A 91 -8.19 2.06 -10.77
C LEU A 91 -9.56 1.66 -11.30
N ALA A 92 -10.60 2.47 -11.05
CA ALA A 92 -11.96 2.12 -11.44
C ALA A 92 -12.13 2.09 -12.97
N GLU A 93 -11.62 3.10 -13.68
CA GLU A 93 -11.63 3.15 -15.15
C GLU A 93 -10.80 2.03 -15.77
N GLY A 94 -9.63 1.74 -15.19
CA GLY A 94 -8.79 0.63 -15.60
C GLY A 94 -9.51 -0.71 -15.43
N LEU A 95 -10.21 -0.90 -14.31
CA LEU A 95 -10.86 -2.15 -13.95
C LEU A 95 -12.01 -2.50 -14.91
N VAL A 96 -12.66 -1.50 -15.50
CA VAL A 96 -13.65 -1.72 -16.57
C VAL A 96 -13.01 -2.47 -17.74
N ARG A 97 -11.75 -2.13 -18.07
CA ARG A 97 -11.09 -2.50 -19.33
C ARG A 97 -10.03 -3.59 -19.19
N THR A 98 -9.70 -4.01 -17.97
CA THR A 98 -8.77 -5.10 -17.68
C THR A 98 -9.35 -6.10 -16.67
N GLY A 99 -8.64 -7.19 -16.38
CA GLY A 99 -9.02 -8.17 -15.36
C GLY A 99 -8.69 -7.72 -13.94
N ALA A 100 -9.39 -8.27 -12.94
CA ALA A 100 -9.08 -8.08 -11.53
C ALA A 100 -7.66 -8.58 -11.20
N GLY A 101 -7.28 -9.74 -11.74
CA GLY A 101 -5.95 -10.31 -11.53
C GLY A 101 -4.84 -9.47 -12.14
N LEU A 102 -4.93 -9.18 -13.45
CA LEU A 102 -3.93 -8.36 -14.16
C LEU A 102 -3.83 -6.94 -13.59
N GLY A 103 -4.98 -6.31 -13.35
CA GLY A 103 -5.03 -4.97 -12.79
C GLY A 103 -4.38 -4.88 -11.41
N SER A 104 -4.58 -5.89 -10.55
CA SER A 104 -3.90 -5.96 -9.25
C SER A 104 -2.39 -6.05 -9.42
N VAL A 105 -1.87 -6.91 -10.31
CA VAL A 105 -0.43 -7.04 -10.56
C VAL A 105 0.19 -5.71 -11.00
N MET A 106 -0.52 -4.95 -11.84
CA MET A 106 -0.07 -3.65 -12.29
C MET A 106 -0.08 -2.60 -11.18
N ILE A 107 -1.13 -2.55 -10.36
CA ILE A 107 -1.17 -1.65 -9.20
C ILE A 107 -0.08 -2.00 -8.20
N ASP A 108 0.08 -3.29 -7.87
CA ASP A 108 1.04 -3.77 -6.89
C ASP A 108 2.50 -3.68 -7.37
N SER A 109 2.73 -3.26 -8.63
CA SER A 109 4.04 -2.83 -9.12
C SER A 109 4.45 -1.42 -8.66
N GLN A 110 3.57 -0.72 -7.94
CA GLN A 110 3.83 0.57 -7.30
C GLN A 110 5.17 0.68 -6.53
N PRO A 111 5.69 -0.35 -5.82
CA PRO A 111 6.99 -0.29 -5.15
C PRO A 111 8.17 0.02 -6.09
N LEU A 112 8.07 -0.32 -7.38
CA LEU A 112 9.08 0.01 -8.38
C LEU A 112 9.19 1.53 -8.55
N ALA A 113 8.04 2.19 -8.72
CA ALA A 113 7.97 3.64 -8.84
C ALA A 113 8.42 4.33 -7.56
N VAL A 114 8.04 3.80 -6.39
CA VAL A 114 8.52 4.30 -5.09
C VAL A 114 10.03 4.19 -4.98
N ALA A 115 10.65 3.07 -5.37
CA ALA A 115 12.10 2.89 -5.31
C ALA A 115 12.84 3.94 -6.16
N LEU A 116 12.35 4.21 -7.38
CA LEU A 116 12.91 5.25 -8.26
C LEU A 116 12.73 6.65 -7.67
N MET A 117 11.53 6.98 -7.19
CA MET A 117 11.26 8.29 -6.59
C MET A 117 12.06 8.51 -5.31
N SER A 118 12.16 7.51 -4.44
CA SER A 118 12.94 7.63 -3.21
C SER A 118 14.44 7.77 -3.47
N SER A 119 14.97 7.06 -4.47
CA SER A 119 16.35 7.28 -4.94
C SER A 119 16.55 8.71 -5.44
N TRP A 120 15.61 9.24 -6.22
CA TRP A 120 15.72 10.61 -6.75
C TRP A 120 15.53 11.71 -5.69
N LEU A 121 14.48 11.63 -4.87
CA LEU A 121 14.14 12.64 -3.85
C LEU A 121 15.00 12.55 -2.59
N PHE A 122 15.27 11.34 -2.12
CA PHE A 122 15.93 11.11 -0.83
C PHE A 122 17.38 10.62 -0.98
N GLN A 123 17.88 10.48 -2.22
CA GLN A 123 19.25 10.02 -2.50
C GLN A 123 19.54 8.62 -1.89
N GLU A 124 18.50 7.80 -1.74
CA GLU A 124 18.60 6.42 -1.27
C GLU A 124 19.31 5.56 -2.34
N ARG A 125 20.23 4.69 -1.93
CA ARG A 125 20.94 3.80 -2.85
C ARG A 125 20.07 2.59 -3.17
N ILE A 126 19.78 2.36 -4.45
CA ILE A 126 18.93 1.25 -4.92
C ILE A 126 19.62 -0.13 -4.74
N GLY A 127 20.95 -0.19 -4.87
CA GLY A 127 21.71 -1.44 -4.77
C GLY A 127 21.48 -2.41 -5.95
N LEU A 128 22.25 -3.51 -5.97
CA LEU A 128 22.20 -4.51 -7.04
C LEU A 128 20.82 -5.18 -7.14
N TRP A 129 20.30 -5.63 -6.00
CA TRP A 129 19.01 -6.31 -5.92
C TRP A 129 17.85 -5.39 -6.31
N GLY A 130 17.92 -4.11 -5.98
CA GLY A 130 16.94 -3.13 -6.43
C GLY A 130 16.97 -2.92 -7.94
N TRP A 131 18.14 -2.82 -8.56
CA TRP A 131 18.25 -2.68 -10.03
C TRP A 131 17.81 -3.94 -10.78
N LEU A 132 18.15 -5.13 -10.28
CA LEU A 132 17.65 -6.39 -10.83
C LEU A 132 16.13 -6.46 -10.74
N GLY A 133 15.57 -6.12 -9.57
CA GLY A 133 14.13 -6.02 -9.39
C GLY A 133 13.48 -5.06 -10.38
N LEU A 134 14.02 -3.84 -10.54
CA LEU A 134 13.52 -2.85 -11.50
C LEU A 134 13.52 -3.37 -12.94
N LEU A 135 14.61 -4.02 -13.37
CA LEU A 135 14.71 -4.58 -14.73
C LEU A 135 13.66 -5.68 -14.96
N LEU A 136 13.52 -6.61 -14.02
CA LEU A 136 12.55 -7.69 -14.10
C LEU A 136 11.11 -7.16 -14.13
N GLY A 137 10.80 -6.15 -13.32
CA GLY A 137 9.44 -5.63 -13.27
C GLY A 137 9.09 -4.72 -14.43
N VAL A 138 10.02 -3.93 -14.98
CA VAL A 138 9.78 -3.22 -16.25
C VAL A 138 9.51 -4.22 -17.38
N THR A 139 10.27 -5.32 -17.43
CA THR A 139 10.04 -6.39 -18.39
C THR A 139 8.69 -7.06 -18.17
N GLY A 140 8.36 -7.42 -16.93
CA GLY A 140 7.10 -8.07 -16.56
C GLY A 140 5.88 -7.20 -16.86
N ILE A 141 5.90 -5.93 -16.46
CA ILE A 141 4.85 -4.95 -16.76
C ILE A 141 4.67 -4.79 -18.27
N SER A 142 5.76 -4.75 -19.04
CA SER A 142 5.69 -4.64 -20.51
C SER A 142 5.01 -5.86 -21.14
N LEU A 143 5.27 -7.07 -20.63
CA LEU A 143 4.61 -8.29 -21.09
C LEU A 143 3.11 -8.36 -20.72
N ILE A 144 2.69 -7.69 -19.65
CA ILE A 144 1.28 -7.65 -19.25
C ILE A 144 0.54 -6.53 -20.01
N GLY A 145 1.17 -5.37 -20.16
CA GLY A 145 0.53 -4.15 -20.64
C GLY A 145 0.52 -3.95 -22.14
N LEU A 146 1.44 -4.59 -22.87
CA LEU A 146 1.49 -4.48 -24.33
C LEU A 146 0.69 -5.62 -24.98
N PRO A 147 0.01 -5.37 -26.11
CA PRO A 147 -0.64 -6.43 -26.87
C PRO A 147 0.35 -7.51 -27.31
N ASP A 148 -0.05 -8.78 -27.22
CA ASP A 148 0.76 -9.94 -27.62
C ASP A 148 1.29 -9.79 -29.07
N GLU A 149 0.48 -9.25 -29.98
CA GLU A 149 0.86 -9.00 -31.38
C GLU A 149 2.01 -7.99 -31.51
N LEU A 150 2.02 -6.95 -30.67
CA LEU A 150 3.09 -5.95 -30.66
C LEU A 150 4.39 -6.58 -30.14
N ILE A 151 4.32 -7.36 -29.06
CA ILE A 151 5.47 -8.05 -28.47
C ILE A 151 6.06 -9.04 -29.49
N LEU A 152 5.22 -9.90 -30.05
CA LEU A 152 5.64 -10.93 -31.00
C LEU A 152 6.11 -10.32 -32.34
N GLY A 153 5.50 -9.23 -32.80
CA GLY A 153 5.93 -8.48 -33.98
C GLY A 153 7.35 -7.94 -33.82
N LEU A 154 7.62 -7.30 -32.68
CA LEU A 154 8.97 -6.80 -32.34
C LEU A 154 10.01 -7.91 -32.27
N LEU A 155 9.66 -9.08 -31.71
CA LEU A 155 10.55 -10.25 -31.62
C LEU A 155 10.77 -10.94 -32.97
N SER A 156 9.80 -10.89 -33.87
CA SER A 156 9.86 -11.52 -35.20
C SER A 156 10.46 -10.62 -36.29
N HIS A 157 10.96 -9.42 -35.94
CA HIS A 157 11.46 -8.40 -36.87
C HIS A 157 10.43 -7.94 -37.92
N ASN A 158 9.15 -8.19 -37.70
CA ASN A 158 8.09 -7.63 -38.52
C ASN A 158 7.67 -6.29 -37.92
N THR A 159 7.51 -5.25 -38.74
CA THR A 159 6.98 -3.98 -38.24
C THR A 159 5.50 -4.17 -37.92
N PRO A 160 5.10 -4.16 -36.64
CA PRO A 160 3.70 -4.31 -36.28
C PRO A 160 2.92 -3.10 -36.82
N GLU A 161 1.78 -3.35 -37.47
CA GLU A 161 0.95 -2.31 -38.08
C GLU A 161 0.53 -1.21 -37.08
N ILE A 162 0.46 -1.54 -35.79
CA ILE A 162 0.24 -0.59 -34.68
C ILE A 162 1.29 0.51 -34.62
N LEU A 163 2.57 0.23 -34.92
CA LEU A 163 3.62 1.25 -34.95
C LEU A 163 3.55 2.15 -36.20
N LEU A 164 2.79 1.72 -37.22
CA LEU A 164 2.52 2.50 -38.43
C LEU A 164 1.24 3.33 -38.31
N SER A 165 0.49 3.18 -37.20
CA SER A 165 -0.69 3.99 -36.93
C SER A 165 -0.30 5.46 -36.71
N PRO A 166 -1.15 6.43 -37.10
CA PRO A 166 -0.90 7.84 -36.79
C PRO A 166 -0.65 8.01 -35.29
N THR A 167 0.33 8.83 -34.90
CA THR A 167 0.74 8.99 -33.48
C THR A 167 -0.45 9.24 -32.55
N LEU A 168 -1.47 9.97 -33.02
CA LEU A 168 -2.69 10.25 -32.26
C LEU A 168 -3.57 9.00 -32.05
N ALA A 169 -3.62 8.07 -33.01
CA ALA A 169 -4.35 6.81 -32.89
C ALA A 169 -3.65 5.86 -31.90
N PHE A 170 -2.32 5.80 -31.95
CA PHE A 170 -1.52 5.07 -30.96
C PHE A 170 -1.72 5.62 -29.54
N LEU A 171 -1.64 6.94 -29.36
CA LEU A 171 -1.88 7.57 -28.06
C LEU A 171 -3.30 7.28 -27.55
N ASN A 172 -4.32 7.37 -28.41
CA ASN A 172 -5.67 6.99 -28.04
C ASN A 172 -5.77 5.52 -27.62
N SER A 173 -5.10 4.59 -28.31
CA SER A 173 -5.09 3.17 -27.92
C SER A 173 -4.52 2.95 -26.51
N LEU A 174 -3.48 3.72 -26.13
CA LEU A 174 -2.88 3.67 -24.79
C LEU A 174 -3.85 4.19 -23.73
N PHE A 175 -4.50 5.34 -23.96
CA PHE A 175 -5.49 5.88 -23.01
C PHE A 175 -6.78 5.04 -22.93
N THR A 176 -7.06 4.23 -23.96
CA THR A 176 -8.15 3.25 -23.91
C THR A 176 -7.78 1.95 -23.19
N SER A 177 -6.50 1.62 -23.06
CA SER A 177 -6.05 0.38 -22.40
C SER A 177 -6.28 0.45 -20.89
N GLY A 178 -6.88 -0.61 -20.34
CA GLY A 178 -7.10 -0.74 -18.89
C GLY A 178 -5.77 -0.87 -18.14
N GLU A 179 -4.82 -1.56 -18.74
CA GLU A 179 -3.47 -1.78 -18.21
C GLU A 179 -2.73 -0.46 -18.01
N TRP A 180 -2.79 0.44 -18.99
CA TRP A 180 -2.19 1.76 -18.87
C TRP A 180 -2.81 2.59 -17.74
N LEU A 181 -4.13 2.53 -17.59
CA LEU A 181 -4.84 3.18 -16.48
C LEU A 181 -4.43 2.57 -15.14
N MET A 182 -4.23 1.25 -15.05
CA MET A 182 -3.72 0.61 -13.83
C MET A 182 -2.29 1.04 -13.50
N LEU A 183 -1.44 1.30 -14.50
CA LEU A 183 -0.10 1.86 -14.27
C LEU A 183 -0.16 3.32 -13.81
N LEU A 184 -1.06 4.13 -14.36
CA LEU A 184 -1.30 5.48 -13.85
C LEU A 184 -1.83 5.45 -12.41
N ALA A 185 -2.67 4.47 -12.08
CA ALA A 185 -3.12 4.21 -10.72
C ALA A 185 -1.91 3.88 -9.82
N ALA A 186 -1.04 2.94 -10.23
CA ALA A 186 0.17 2.56 -9.51
C ALA A 186 1.11 3.76 -9.26
N LEU A 187 1.33 4.60 -10.29
CA LEU A 187 2.15 5.81 -10.18
C LEU A 187 1.54 6.84 -9.23
N SER A 188 0.23 7.06 -9.32
CA SER A 188 -0.48 7.96 -8.42
C SER A 188 -0.38 7.49 -6.97
N MET A 189 -0.57 6.18 -6.74
CA MET A 189 -0.40 5.55 -5.43
C MET A 189 1.05 5.60 -4.94
N ALA A 190 2.04 5.50 -5.83
CA ALA A 190 3.45 5.66 -5.50
C ALA A 190 3.72 7.07 -4.95
N VAL A 191 3.22 8.10 -5.63
CA VAL A 191 3.36 9.49 -5.19
C VAL A 191 2.65 9.70 -3.87
N GLY A 192 1.43 9.17 -3.71
CA GLY A 192 0.69 9.19 -2.44
C GLY A 192 1.47 8.55 -1.29
N THR A 193 2.10 7.41 -1.54
CA THR A 193 2.94 6.70 -0.55
C THR A 193 4.16 7.51 -0.14
N VAL A 194 4.78 8.28 -1.04
CA VAL A 194 5.86 9.21 -0.67
C VAL A 194 5.31 10.42 0.11
N MET A 195 4.14 10.93 -0.30
CA MET A 195 3.46 12.06 0.35
C MET A 195 3.08 11.80 1.80
N ILE A 196 2.78 10.53 2.17
CA ILE A 196 2.39 10.18 3.54
C ILE A 196 3.43 10.61 4.58
N ARG A 197 4.73 10.59 4.24
CA ARG A 197 5.83 11.05 5.12
C ARG A 197 5.68 12.54 5.47
N PHE A 198 5.13 13.35 4.57
CA PHE A 198 4.91 14.78 4.79
C PHE A 198 3.57 15.07 5.48
N VAL A 199 2.53 14.31 5.13
CA VAL A 199 1.21 14.36 5.80
C VAL A 199 1.35 14.02 7.28
N SER A 200 2.10 12.95 7.60
CA SER A 200 2.29 12.46 8.97
C SER A 200 3.06 13.43 9.89
N ARG A 201 3.74 14.44 9.33
CA ARG A 201 4.37 15.52 10.12
C ARG A 201 3.35 16.52 10.67
N HIS A 202 2.15 16.57 10.09
CA HIS A 202 1.15 17.58 10.39
C HIS A 202 -0.18 17.01 10.90
N ALA A 203 -0.46 15.74 10.65
CA ALA A 203 -1.69 15.05 11.06
C ALA A 203 -1.42 13.59 11.48
N ASP A 204 -2.28 13.03 12.32
CA ASP A 204 -2.24 11.60 12.65
C ASP A 204 -2.55 10.77 11.39
N PRO A 205 -1.73 9.76 11.03
CA PRO A 205 -1.86 9.02 9.77
C PRO A 205 -3.23 8.34 9.58
N VAL A 206 -3.86 7.88 10.67
CA VAL A 206 -5.15 7.19 10.60
C VAL A 206 -6.26 8.19 10.27
N THR A 207 -6.29 9.33 10.99
CA THR A 207 -7.27 10.40 10.70
C THR A 207 -7.05 11.03 9.32
N ALA A 208 -5.78 11.23 8.93
CA ALA A 208 -5.42 11.72 7.61
C ALA A 208 -5.89 10.76 6.52
N THR A 209 -5.75 9.45 6.73
CA THR A 209 -6.26 8.44 5.80
C THR A 209 -7.79 8.53 5.67
N GLY A 210 -8.52 8.60 6.79
CA GLY A 210 -9.98 8.73 6.74
C GLY A 210 -10.43 9.96 5.95
N TRP A 211 -9.81 11.12 6.20
CA TRP A 211 -10.11 12.34 5.46
C TRP A 211 -9.66 12.29 4.00
N HIS A 212 -8.54 11.64 3.67
CA HIS A 212 -8.09 11.51 2.28
C HIS A 212 -9.11 10.75 1.44
N MET A 213 -9.70 9.68 1.98
CA MET A 213 -10.68 8.86 1.27
C MET A 213 -11.99 9.62 1.06
N VAL A 214 -12.46 10.35 2.09
CA VAL A 214 -13.66 11.18 1.99
C VAL A 214 -13.44 12.30 0.97
N ILE A 215 -12.39 13.10 1.12
CA ILE A 215 -12.12 14.25 0.26
C ILE A 215 -11.80 13.81 -1.17
N GLY A 216 -11.08 12.69 -1.35
CA GLY A 216 -10.72 12.15 -2.66
C GLY A 216 -11.90 11.51 -3.39
N GLY A 217 -12.85 10.93 -2.67
CA GLY A 217 -14.06 10.37 -3.25
C GLY A 217 -15.08 11.40 -3.70
N LEU A 218 -15.10 12.59 -3.08
CA LEU A 218 -16.04 13.66 -3.44
C LEU A 218 -15.91 14.09 -4.92
N PRO A 219 -14.72 14.39 -5.47
CA PRO A 219 -14.56 14.65 -6.90
C PRO A 219 -15.04 13.50 -7.79
N LEU A 220 -14.76 12.24 -7.42
CA LEU A 220 -15.17 11.08 -8.22
C LEU A 220 -16.69 10.94 -8.27
N TRP A 221 -17.35 11.06 -7.12
CA TRP A 221 -18.80 11.04 -7.03
C TRP A 221 -19.43 12.25 -7.75
N GLY A 222 -18.82 13.44 -7.61
CA GLY A 222 -19.25 14.66 -8.30
C GLY A 222 -19.16 14.54 -9.82
N ILE A 223 -18.02 14.07 -10.35
CA ILE A 223 -17.83 13.86 -11.79
C ILE A 223 -18.79 12.78 -12.29
N SER A 224 -18.93 11.68 -11.55
CA SER A 224 -19.89 10.61 -11.85
C SER A 224 -21.32 11.15 -12.01
N SER A 225 -21.76 12.07 -11.14
CA SER A 225 -23.11 12.62 -11.20
C SER A 225 -23.42 13.46 -12.46
N VAL A 226 -22.37 13.95 -13.14
CA VAL A 226 -22.49 14.80 -14.33
C VAL A 226 -22.17 14.04 -15.61
N VAL A 227 -21.17 13.15 -15.58
CA VAL A 227 -20.62 12.49 -16.77
C VAL A 227 -21.21 11.10 -16.99
N GLU A 228 -21.51 10.37 -15.91
CA GLU A 228 -22.02 9.01 -15.99
C GLU A 228 -23.56 8.99 -15.92
N SER A 229 -24.16 7.92 -16.44
CA SER A 229 -25.61 7.74 -16.42
C SER A 229 -25.94 6.30 -16.02
N GLN A 230 -27.12 6.09 -15.43
CA GLN A 230 -27.57 4.78 -14.93
C GLN A 230 -26.68 4.16 -13.85
N GLN A 231 -25.97 5.01 -13.08
CA GLN A 231 -24.94 4.60 -12.12
C GLN A 231 -25.43 3.55 -11.11
N TRP A 232 -26.68 3.66 -10.66
CA TRP A 232 -27.30 2.76 -9.68
C TRP A 232 -28.55 2.04 -10.20
N GLN A 233 -28.97 2.29 -11.44
CA GLN A 233 -30.26 1.78 -11.95
C GLN A 233 -30.22 0.28 -12.24
N ASN A 234 -29.05 -0.23 -12.63
CA ASN A 234 -28.87 -1.64 -13.00
C ASN A 234 -28.33 -2.49 -11.84
N LEU A 235 -28.07 -1.89 -10.67
CA LEU A 235 -27.55 -2.59 -9.50
C LEU A 235 -28.61 -3.52 -8.90
N VAL A 236 -28.29 -4.80 -8.82
CA VAL A 236 -29.10 -5.80 -8.11
C VAL A 236 -28.64 -5.95 -6.65
N PRO A 237 -29.43 -6.59 -5.76
CA PRO A 237 -29.05 -6.73 -4.35
C PRO A 237 -27.68 -7.39 -4.10
N SER A 238 -27.28 -8.34 -4.95
CA SER A 238 -25.94 -8.96 -4.87
C SER A 238 -24.82 -7.96 -5.15
N ASP A 239 -25.06 -6.98 -6.02
CA ASP A 239 -24.07 -5.95 -6.35
C ASP A 239 -23.87 -4.99 -5.18
N TRP A 240 -24.95 -4.62 -4.51
CA TRP A 240 -24.86 -3.85 -3.26
C TRP A 240 -24.11 -4.60 -2.17
N ALA A 241 -24.27 -5.92 -2.08
CA ALA A 241 -23.50 -6.75 -1.16
C ALA A 241 -22.00 -6.76 -1.52
N ALA A 242 -21.66 -6.87 -2.80
CA ALA A 242 -20.28 -6.83 -3.29
C ALA A 242 -19.63 -5.44 -3.12
N LEU A 243 -20.37 -4.35 -3.39
CA LEU A 243 -19.92 -2.97 -3.11
C LEU A 243 -19.74 -2.74 -1.61
N GLY A 244 -20.67 -3.24 -0.78
CA GLY A 244 -20.55 -3.21 0.68
C GLY A 244 -19.32 -3.98 1.17
N TYR A 245 -19.06 -5.15 0.60
CA TYR A 245 -17.86 -5.93 0.87
C TYR A 245 -16.58 -5.16 0.50
N ALA A 246 -16.50 -4.60 -0.70
CA ALA A 246 -15.36 -3.82 -1.16
C ALA A 246 -15.13 -2.55 -0.32
N THR A 247 -16.20 -1.93 0.18
CA THR A 247 -16.18 -0.75 1.05
C THR A 247 -15.67 -1.09 2.44
N VAL A 248 -16.29 -2.07 3.09
CA VAL A 248 -16.00 -2.40 4.49
C VAL A 248 -14.72 -3.21 4.60
N PHE A 249 -14.63 -4.33 3.88
CA PHE A 249 -13.49 -5.24 3.99
C PHE A 249 -12.33 -4.78 3.13
N GLY A 250 -12.58 -4.55 1.84
CA GLY A 250 -11.55 -4.15 0.87
C GLY A 250 -11.00 -2.73 1.04
N SER A 251 -11.61 -1.91 1.90
CA SER A 251 -11.14 -0.55 2.14
C SER A 251 -10.96 -0.30 3.64
N ALA A 252 -12.03 -0.12 4.41
CA ALA A 252 -11.92 0.30 5.81
C ALA A 252 -11.09 -0.69 6.68
N ILE A 253 -11.43 -1.97 6.67
CA ILE A 253 -10.76 -3.00 7.49
C ILE A 253 -9.35 -3.28 6.97
N SER A 254 -9.15 -3.45 5.66
CA SER A 254 -7.80 -3.67 5.11
C SER A 254 -6.84 -2.54 5.46
N TYR A 255 -7.23 -1.27 5.27
CA TYR A 255 -6.38 -0.14 5.64
C TYR A 255 -6.15 -0.10 7.15
N ALA A 256 -7.17 -0.34 7.98
CA ALA A 256 -7.02 -0.35 9.43
C ALA A 256 -6.03 -1.43 9.90
N LEU A 257 -6.14 -2.66 9.38
CA LEU A 257 -5.23 -3.76 9.71
C LEU A 257 -3.81 -3.49 9.20
N PHE A 258 -3.68 -3.02 7.96
CA PHE A 258 -2.39 -2.66 7.37
C PHE A 258 -1.65 -1.62 8.22
N PHE A 259 -2.33 -0.51 8.57
CA PHE A 259 -1.72 0.53 9.39
C PHE A 259 -1.47 0.09 10.84
N TYR A 260 -2.34 -0.74 11.42
CA TYR A 260 -2.12 -1.29 12.75
C TYR A 260 -0.80 -2.06 12.80
N PHE A 261 -0.61 -3.01 11.88
CA PHE A 261 0.63 -3.81 11.83
C PHE A 261 1.85 -3.01 11.38
N ALA A 262 1.67 -2.02 10.51
CA ALA A 262 2.76 -1.13 10.11
C ALA A 262 3.24 -0.30 11.32
N SER A 263 2.32 0.15 12.17
CA SER A 263 2.66 0.91 13.38
C SER A 263 3.21 0.04 14.52
N SER A 264 2.98 -1.28 14.52
CA SER A 264 3.42 -2.20 15.57
C SER A 264 4.83 -2.76 15.36
N GLY A 265 5.61 -2.21 14.42
CA GLY A 265 6.99 -2.61 14.16
C GLY A 265 7.17 -3.85 13.29
N ASN A 266 6.10 -4.45 12.76
CA ASN A 266 6.18 -5.63 11.89
C ASN A 266 6.25 -5.26 10.39
N LEU A 267 6.89 -4.11 10.09
CA LEU A 267 6.95 -3.49 8.76
C LEU A 267 7.68 -4.36 7.74
N THR A 268 8.77 -5.01 8.14
CA THR A 268 9.55 -5.88 7.25
C THR A 268 8.72 -7.08 6.79
N SER A 269 8.00 -7.74 7.71
CA SER A 269 7.11 -8.85 7.33
C SER A 269 5.90 -8.37 6.53
N LEU A 270 5.26 -7.24 6.89
CA LEU A 270 4.15 -6.71 6.11
C LEU A 270 4.56 -6.36 4.66
N SER A 271 5.69 -5.68 4.49
CA SER A 271 6.20 -5.28 3.17
C SER A 271 6.56 -6.51 2.33
N SER A 272 7.02 -7.59 2.97
CA SER A 272 7.27 -8.86 2.29
C SER A 272 6.00 -9.52 1.76
N LEU A 273 4.82 -9.22 2.32
CA LEU A 273 3.56 -9.89 2.00
C LEU A 273 2.71 -9.14 0.97
N THR A 274 3.14 -7.95 0.51
CA THR A 274 2.37 -7.15 -0.46
C THR A 274 2.15 -7.87 -1.79
N PHE A 275 3.06 -8.76 -2.20
CA PHE A 275 2.90 -9.58 -3.40
C PHE A 275 1.77 -10.61 -3.29
N LEU A 276 1.16 -10.80 -2.12
CA LEU A 276 0.01 -11.71 -1.95
C LEU A 276 -1.28 -11.14 -2.53
N THR A 277 -1.47 -9.81 -2.54
CA THR A 277 -2.66 -9.17 -3.13
C THR A 277 -2.93 -9.65 -4.57
N PRO A 278 -1.96 -9.58 -5.51
CA PRO A 278 -2.19 -10.02 -6.87
C PRO A 278 -2.35 -11.53 -6.97
N VAL A 279 -1.70 -12.32 -6.10
CA VAL A 279 -1.88 -13.78 -6.06
C VAL A 279 -3.33 -14.13 -5.72
N PHE A 280 -3.92 -13.47 -4.71
CA PHE A 280 -5.33 -13.67 -4.38
C PHE A 280 -6.26 -13.13 -5.47
N ALA A 281 -5.97 -11.96 -6.05
CA ALA A 281 -6.77 -11.41 -7.14
C ALA A 281 -6.79 -12.34 -8.36
N LEU A 282 -5.64 -12.91 -8.75
CA LEU A 282 -5.52 -13.87 -9.84
C LEU A 282 -6.25 -15.19 -9.54
N LEU A 283 -6.07 -15.71 -8.32
CA LEU A 283 -6.73 -16.95 -7.90
C LEU A 283 -8.25 -16.80 -7.92
N PHE A 284 -8.79 -15.77 -7.27
CA PHE A 284 -10.23 -15.57 -7.19
C PHE A 284 -10.82 -14.99 -8.48
N GLY A 285 -10.06 -14.24 -9.26
CA GLY A 285 -10.44 -13.79 -10.60
C GLY A 285 -10.61 -14.97 -11.56
N ASN A 286 -9.70 -15.94 -11.52
CA ASN A 286 -9.85 -17.17 -12.28
C ASN A 286 -11.03 -18.03 -11.77
N LEU A 287 -11.15 -18.24 -10.45
CA LEU A 287 -12.20 -19.10 -9.89
C LEU A 287 -13.62 -18.52 -10.04
N LEU A 288 -13.80 -17.23 -9.77
CA LEU A 288 -15.13 -16.60 -9.69
C LEU A 288 -15.53 -15.89 -10.99
N LEU A 289 -14.57 -15.31 -11.72
CA LEU A 289 -14.82 -14.53 -12.93
C LEU A 289 -14.35 -15.22 -14.21
N GLN A 290 -13.77 -16.43 -14.11
CA GLN A 290 -13.24 -17.20 -15.24
C GLN A 290 -12.21 -16.41 -16.05
N GLU A 291 -11.39 -15.58 -15.39
CA GLU A 291 -10.30 -14.85 -16.05
C GLU A 291 -9.27 -15.82 -16.62
N VAL A 292 -9.01 -15.70 -17.93
CA VAL A 292 -7.99 -16.47 -18.64
C VAL A 292 -6.89 -15.50 -19.10
N LEU A 293 -5.66 -15.80 -18.73
CA LEU A 293 -4.48 -15.04 -19.12
C LEU A 293 -3.77 -15.70 -20.29
N SER A 294 -3.20 -14.89 -21.16
CA SER A 294 -2.30 -15.37 -22.21
C SER A 294 -1.02 -15.97 -21.59
N PRO A 295 -0.31 -16.86 -22.31
CA PRO A 295 0.98 -17.38 -21.84
C PRO A 295 2.01 -16.26 -21.57
N LEU A 296 2.01 -15.19 -22.37
CA LEU A 296 2.90 -14.04 -22.18
C LEU A 296 2.53 -13.27 -20.92
N GLN A 297 1.25 -13.07 -20.67
CA GLN A 297 0.76 -12.45 -19.43
C GLN A 297 1.16 -13.25 -18.20
N TRP A 298 1.07 -14.60 -18.22
CA TRP A 298 1.54 -15.43 -17.11
C TRP A 298 3.03 -15.25 -16.82
N ILE A 299 3.87 -15.20 -17.86
CA ILE A 299 5.30 -14.90 -17.71
C ILE A 299 5.49 -13.51 -17.12
N GLY A 300 4.77 -12.51 -17.64
CA GLY A 300 4.82 -11.12 -17.17
C GLY A 300 4.43 -10.98 -15.70
N VAL A 301 3.38 -11.69 -15.27
CA VAL A 301 2.97 -11.79 -13.86
C VAL A 301 4.09 -12.37 -13.03
N GLY A 302 4.66 -13.52 -13.43
CA GLY A 302 5.76 -14.15 -12.71
C GLY A 302 6.95 -13.22 -12.51
N LEU A 303 7.39 -12.54 -13.58
CA LEU A 303 8.49 -11.57 -13.53
C LEU A 303 8.18 -10.38 -12.62
N THR A 304 6.94 -9.86 -12.66
CA THR A 304 6.51 -8.73 -11.84
C THR A 304 6.46 -9.11 -10.35
N LEU A 305 5.96 -10.29 -10.01
CA LEU A 305 5.94 -10.76 -8.62
C LEU A 305 7.36 -10.97 -8.07
N ILE A 306 8.26 -11.56 -8.86
CA ILE A 306 9.68 -11.69 -8.49
C ILE A 306 10.32 -10.31 -8.29
N SER A 307 10.03 -9.36 -9.18
CA SER A 307 10.50 -7.98 -9.08
C SER A 307 10.08 -7.30 -7.78
N ILE A 308 8.79 -7.38 -7.44
CA ILE A 308 8.23 -6.81 -6.20
C ILE A 308 8.93 -7.42 -4.98
N TYR A 309 9.11 -8.74 -4.97
CA TYR A 309 9.82 -9.43 -3.91
C TYR A 309 11.26 -8.94 -3.75
N LEU A 310 12.02 -8.87 -4.84
CA LEU A 310 13.42 -8.40 -4.81
C LEU A 310 13.54 -6.96 -4.33
N ILE A 311 12.64 -6.08 -4.74
CA ILE A 311 12.64 -4.67 -4.33
C ILE A 311 12.29 -4.55 -2.86
N ASN A 312 11.29 -5.28 -2.38
CA ASN A 312 10.86 -5.24 -0.99
C ASN A 312 11.86 -5.89 -0.04
N GLN A 313 12.69 -6.82 -0.53
CA GLN A 313 13.70 -7.53 0.27
C GLN A 313 15.14 -7.04 0.02
N ARG A 314 15.34 -5.96 -0.74
CA ARG A 314 16.67 -5.55 -1.20
C ARG A 314 17.67 -5.29 -0.07
N ASP A 315 17.21 -4.73 1.05
CA ASP A 315 18.08 -4.36 2.19
C ASP A 315 18.49 -5.60 2.98
N VAL A 316 17.57 -6.55 3.13
CA VAL A 316 17.82 -7.88 3.72
C VAL A 316 18.78 -8.69 2.86
N LEU A 317 18.53 -8.74 1.54
CA LEU A 317 19.36 -9.47 0.57
C LEU A 317 20.75 -8.87 0.38
N ALA A 318 20.90 -7.56 0.63
CA ALA A 318 22.19 -6.89 0.64
C ALA A 318 22.95 -7.07 1.97
N GLY A 319 22.36 -7.74 2.97
CA GLY A 319 22.95 -7.97 4.29
C GLY A 319 23.06 -6.70 5.14
N VAL A 320 22.26 -5.67 4.86
CA VAL A 320 22.36 -4.36 5.54
C VAL A 320 21.69 -4.40 6.92
N GLU A 321 20.56 -5.09 7.08
CA GLU A 321 19.86 -5.25 8.38
C GLU A 321 20.69 -6.04 9.41
N GLU A 322 21.47 -7.04 8.99
CA GLU A 322 22.34 -7.84 9.88
C GLU A 322 23.50 -7.02 10.47
N ILE A 323 23.94 -5.96 9.78
CA ILE A 323 25.06 -5.11 10.20
C ILE A 323 24.60 -4.09 11.26
N GLU A 324 23.40 -3.53 11.13
CA GLU A 324 22.84 -2.60 12.13
C GLU A 324 22.56 -3.28 13.48
N ASP A 325 22.05 -4.52 13.45
CA ASP A 325 21.77 -5.29 14.68
C ASP A 325 23.07 -5.64 15.43
N ARG A 326 24.14 -6.02 14.70
CA ARG A 326 25.46 -6.27 15.29
C ARG A 326 26.17 -5.02 15.82
N GLY A 327 25.98 -3.86 15.18
CA GLY A 327 26.59 -2.58 15.60
C GLY A 327 25.92 -1.94 16.83
N SER A 328 24.66 -2.27 17.10
CA SER A 328 23.94 -1.81 18.29
C SER A 328 24.35 -2.58 19.55
N GLY A 329 24.60 -3.89 19.44
CA GLY A 329 25.03 -4.74 20.56
C GLY A 329 26.44 -4.43 21.10
N THR A 330 27.36 -3.97 20.24
CA THR A 330 28.74 -3.65 20.67
C THR A 330 28.83 -2.34 21.46
N ARG A 331 27.88 -1.41 21.29
CA ARG A 331 27.86 -0.13 22.03
C ARG A 331 27.39 -0.30 23.47
N GLU A 332 26.51 -1.26 23.76
CA GLU A 332 26.07 -1.52 25.14
C GLU A 332 27.15 -2.24 25.98
N GLU A 333 27.96 -3.12 25.37
CA GLU A 333 29.06 -3.78 26.09
C GLU A 333 30.22 -2.82 26.42
N GLY A 334 30.48 -1.82 25.56
CA GLY A 334 31.51 -0.81 25.81
C GLY A 334 31.19 0.18 26.94
N GLN A 335 29.91 0.40 27.26
CA GLN A 335 29.50 1.31 28.35
C GLN A 335 29.30 0.61 29.70
N ARG A 336 29.09 -0.72 29.73
CA ARG A 336 29.01 -1.47 31.00
C ARG A 336 30.38 -1.79 31.62
N GLY A 337 31.48 -1.56 30.91
CA GLY A 337 32.85 -1.86 31.35
C GLY A 337 33.57 -0.78 32.18
N GLN A 338 33.00 0.42 32.39
CA GLN A 338 33.70 1.54 33.07
C GLN A 338 33.01 2.08 34.33
N GLY A 339 32.01 1.37 34.89
CA GLY A 339 31.18 1.88 35.99
C GLY A 339 31.31 1.16 37.33
N GLY A 340 32.46 0.56 37.68
CA GLY A 340 32.54 -0.28 38.88
C GLY A 340 33.91 -0.41 39.50
N GLN A 341 34.42 0.67 40.11
CA GLN A 341 35.40 0.60 41.20
C GLN A 341 35.41 1.94 41.96
N GLY A 342 34.88 1.95 43.18
CA GLY A 342 34.87 3.13 44.05
C GLY A 342 34.03 2.97 45.31
N GLY A 343 34.59 2.30 46.31
CA GLY A 343 34.42 2.59 47.75
C GLY A 343 33.03 2.49 48.37
N GLN A 344 32.78 1.38 49.07
CA GLN A 344 31.82 1.34 50.19
C GLN A 344 32.41 2.17 51.35
N GLU A 345 31.72 3.24 51.78
CA GLU A 345 31.96 3.85 53.09
C GLU A 345 30.82 3.49 54.04
N GLU A 346 31.23 2.78 55.08
CA GLU A 346 30.46 2.20 56.17
C GLU A 346 30.20 3.28 57.23
N TYR A 347 28.92 3.51 57.55
CA TYR A 347 28.50 4.47 58.58
C TYR A 347 28.80 3.88 59.98
N LEU A 348 29.88 4.34 60.62
CA LEU A 348 30.20 4.07 62.02
C LEU A 348 30.12 5.36 62.84
N THR A 349 29.11 5.44 63.70
CA THR A 349 28.98 6.42 64.78
C THR A 349 30.04 6.21 65.86
N PRO A 350 30.63 7.29 66.42
CA PRO A 350 31.27 7.22 67.74
C PRO A 350 30.56 8.11 68.78
N ASN A 351 29.99 7.41 69.76
CA ASN A 351 30.12 7.57 71.20
C ASN A 351 29.96 8.94 71.90
N GLN A 352 29.09 8.91 72.91
CA GLN A 352 28.93 9.89 74.00
C GLN A 352 30.12 9.87 74.96
N GLN A 353 30.50 11.04 75.51
CA GLN A 353 30.56 11.32 76.97
C GLN A 353 30.94 12.80 77.26
N PRO A 354 30.68 13.33 78.47
CA PRO A 354 30.24 14.70 78.70
C PRO A 354 31.27 15.59 79.43
N ALA A 355 31.13 16.92 79.34
CA ALA A 355 31.81 17.88 80.23
C ALA A 355 31.04 19.22 80.35
N THR A 356 30.29 19.34 81.45
CA THR A 356 30.27 20.45 82.42
C THR A 356 30.59 21.92 82.02
N THR A 357 29.61 22.78 82.34
CA THR A 357 29.66 24.05 83.10
C THR A 357 30.07 25.40 82.49
N ASN A 358 29.21 26.38 82.81
CA ASN A 358 29.38 27.85 82.95
C ASN A 358 29.48 28.61 81.61
N HIS A 359 28.62 29.60 81.29
CA HIS A 359 28.02 30.67 82.10
C HIS A 359 26.69 31.15 81.51
#